data_AF-A0A9W4CVS3-F1
#
_entry.id   AF-A0A9W4CVS3-F1
#
_cell.length_a   1.000
_cell.length_b   1.000
_cell.length_c   1.000
_cell.angle_alpha   90.00
_cell.angle_beta   90.00
_cell.angle_gamma   90.00
#
_symmetry.space_group_name_H-M   'P 1'
#
loop_
_entity.id
_entity.type
_entity.pdbx_description
1 polymer ?
#
loop_
_entity_poly.entity_id
_entity_poly.type
_entity_poly.pdbx_seq_one_letter_code
_entity_poly.pdbx_strand_id
1 'polypeptide(L)' 'MKLEKVPSSLPRFNVYIEPELKRDAERLAKKQRRSLSALVCYLLEQAVKQAKTTGELAEDDE' A
#
# COMPACT_ATOMS: atom_id res chain seq x y z
N MET A 1 2.39 -13.23 33.17
CA MET A 1 1.78 -13.31 31.83
C MET A 1 2.75 -12.65 30.86
N LYS A 2 3.48 -13.42 30.03
CA LYS A 2 4.45 -12.87 29.07
C LYS A 2 3.66 -12.33 27.87
N LEU A 3 3.78 -11.04 27.58
CA LEU A 3 3.25 -10.44 26.35
C LEU A 3 4.10 -10.96 25.19
N GLU A 4 3.62 -11.99 24.48
CA GLU A 4 4.19 -12.38 23.19
C GLU A 4 3.99 -11.21 22.22
N LYS A 5 5.07 -10.46 21.95
CA LYS A 5 5.08 -9.46 20.89
C LYS A 5 5.06 -10.21 19.56
N VAL A 6 3.91 -10.25 18.89
CA VAL A 6 3.83 -10.72 17.50
C VAL A 6 4.70 -9.75 16.68
N PRO A 7 5.81 -10.21 16.07
CA PRO A 7 6.60 -9.34 15.21
C PRO A 7 5.75 -9.02 13.98
N SER A 8 5.31 -7.78 13.85
CA SER A 8 4.78 -7.26 12.59
C SER A 8 5.97 -7.11 11.64
N SER A 9 6.32 -8.19 10.95
CA SER A 9 7.50 -8.26 10.07
C SER A 9 7.17 -7.98 8.60
N LEU A 10 6.12 -7.19 8.33
CA LEU A 10 5.87 -6.77 6.96
C LEU A 10 6.98 -5.80 6.50
N PRO A 11 7.50 -5.97 5.27
CA PRO A 11 8.46 -5.02 4.70
C PRO A 11 7.93 -3.60 4.77
N ARG A 12 8.79 -2.67 5.20
CA ARG A 12 8.48 -1.23 5.21
C ARG A 12 9.12 -0.60 4.01
N PHE A 13 8.40 0.33 3.39
CA PHE A 13 8.94 1.21 2.37
C PHE A 13 8.61 2.66 2.74
N ASN A 14 9.55 3.55 2.49
CA ASN A 14 9.40 4.99 2.75
C ASN A 14 9.43 5.71 1.40
N VAL A 15 8.52 6.65 1.19
CA VAL A 15 8.41 7.42 -0.06
C VAL A 15 8.23 8.89 0.25
N TYR A 16 8.69 9.73 -0.67
CA TYR A 16 8.31 11.13 -0.71
C TYR A 16 6.96 11.27 -1.43
N ILE A 17 6.12 12.18 -0.93
CA ILE A 17 4.80 12.43 -1.48
C ILE A 17 4.47 13.92 -1.33
N GLU A 18 3.76 14.45 -2.31
CA GLU A 18 3.27 15.83 -2.25
C GLU A 18 2.40 16.05 -1.00
N PRO A 19 2.61 17.14 -0.22
CA PRO A 19 1.90 17.36 1.03
C PRO A 19 0.37 17.40 0.88
N GLU A 20 -0.13 17.97 -0.21
CA GLU A 20 -1.55 18.04 -0.51
C GLU A 20 -2.14 16.66 -0.79
N LEU A 21 -1.45 15.86 -1.61
CA LEU A 21 -1.85 14.49 -1.91
C LEU A 21 -1.90 13.63 -0.63
N LYS A 22 -0.91 13.77 0.27
CA LYS A 22 -0.91 13.06 1.56
C LYS A 22 -2.14 13.41 2.39
N ARG A 23 -2.48 14.70 2.48
CA ARG A 23 -3.65 15.16 3.26
C ARG A 23 -4.95 14.59 2.69
N ASP A 24 -5.11 14.62 1.37
CA ASP A 24 -6.33 14.09 0.75
C ASP A 24 -6.42 12.57 0.85
N ALA A 25 -5.30 11.85 0.72
CA ALA A 25 -5.25 10.41 0.94
C ALA A 25 -5.62 10.02 2.39
N GLU A 26 -5.16 10.79 3.39
CA GLU A 26 -5.55 10.58 4.80
C GLU A 26 -7.06 10.79 5.02
N ARG A 27 -7.64 11.82 4.40
CA ARG A 27 -9.09 12.07 4.46
C ARG A 27 -9.87 10.95 3.79
N LEU A 28 -9.40 10.46 2.65
CA LEU A 28 -10.02 9.37 1.91
C LEU A 28 -9.99 8.06 2.72
N ALA A 29 -8.82 7.72 3.29
CA ALA A 29 -8.65 6.54 4.12
C ALA A 29 -9.61 6.56 5.32
N LYS A 30 -9.73 7.71 6.00
CA LYS A 30 -10.68 7.91 7.11
C LYS A 30 -12.13 7.70 6.67
N LYS A 31 -12.56 8.29 5.55
CA LYS A 31 -13.92 8.10 5.01
C LYS A 31 -14.23 6.63 4.71
N GLN A 32 -13.21 5.86 4.32
CA GLN A 32 -13.34 4.44 4.00
C GLN A 32 -13.09 3.51 5.21
N ARG A 33 -12.94 4.07 6.42
CA ARG A 33 -12.69 3.33 7.67
C ARG A 33 -11.46 2.41 7.60
N ARG A 34 -10.38 2.87 6.97
CA ARG A 34 -9.09 2.16 6.90
C ARG A 34 -7.90 3.08 7.19
N SER A 35 -6.74 2.49 7.49
CA SER A 35 -5.49 3.25 7.62
C SER A 35 -5.01 3.74 6.25
N LEU A 36 -4.16 4.78 6.26
CA LEU A 36 -3.49 5.24 5.04
C LEU A 36 -2.64 4.13 4.41
N SER A 37 -1.91 3.35 5.22
CA SER A 37 -1.12 2.23 4.73
C SER A 37 -1.97 1.17 4.01
N ALA A 38 -3.13 0.82 4.57
CA ALA A 38 -4.04 -0.13 3.95
C ALA A 38 -4.64 0.40 2.64
N LEU A 39 -4.93 1.71 2.57
CA LEU A 39 -5.36 2.35 1.33
C LEU A 39 -4.24 2.28 0.26
N VAL A 40 -3.01 2.62 0.63
CA VAL A 40 -1.87 2.59 -0.30
C VAL A 40 -1.60 1.17 -0.80
N CYS A 41 -1.58 0.16 0.08
CA CYS A 41 -1.42 -1.24 -0.33
C CYS A 41 -2.51 -1.66 -1.31
N TYR A 42 -3.78 -1.36 -1.01
CA TYR A 42 -4.90 -1.67 -1.91
C TYR A 42 -4.73 -1.05 -3.30
N LEU A 43 -4.36 0.24 -3.36
CA LEU A 43 -4.17 0.94 -4.65
C LEU A 43 -3.00 0.36 -5.44
N LEU A 44 -1.89 0.03 -4.77
CA LEU A 44 -0.74 -0.63 -5.39
C LEU A 44 -1.10 -2.03 -5.92
N GLU A 45 -1.84 -2.81 -5.13
CA GLU A 45 -2.34 -4.13 -5.56
C GLU A 45 -3.21 -4.04 -6.82
N GLN A 46 -4.10 -3.04 -6.90
CA GLN A 46 -4.91 -2.83 -8.11
C GLN A 46 -4.06 -2.47 -9.32
N ALA A 47 -3.07 -1.58 -9.15
CA ALA A 47 -2.17 -1.18 -10.23
C ALA A 47 -1.33 -2.36 -10.74
N VAL A 48 -0.74 -3.15 -9.84
CA VAL A 48 0.05 -4.35 -10.20
C VAL A 48 -0.84 -5.40 -10.88
N LYS A 49 -2.06 -5.62 -10.36
CA LYS A 49 -3.01 -6.57 -10.97
C LYS A 49 -3.38 -6.15 -12.39
N GLN A 50 -3.60 -4.85 -12.61
CA GLN A 50 -3.88 -4.31 -13.94
C GLN A 50 -2.68 -4.53 -14.87
N ALA A 51 -1.47 -4.17 -14.44
CA ALA A 51 -0.26 -4.33 -15.23
C ALA A 51 0.03 -5.79 -15.61
N LYS A 52 -0.23 -6.74 -14.70
CA LYS A 52 -0.16 -8.18 -15.01
C LYS A 52 -1.20 -8.60 -16.04
N THR A 53 -2.40 -8.03 -16.00
CA THR A 53 -3.49 -8.35 -16.92
C THR A 53 -3.26 -7.78 -18.32
N THR A 54 -2.63 -6.61 -18.42
CA THR A 54 -2.28 -5.97 -19.70
C THR A 54 -0.97 -6.47 -20.30
N GLY A 55 -0.23 -7.32 -19.58
CA GLY A 55 1.09 -7.81 -20.00
C GLY A 55 2.20 -6.78 -19.85
N GLU A 56 1.97 -5.66 -19.14
CA GLU A 56 3.00 -4.68 -18.79
C GLU A 56 3.99 -5.24 -17.76
N LEU A 57 3.53 -6.18 -16.92
CA LEU A 57 4.36 -7.02 -16.08
C LEU A 57 4.24 -8.47 -16.58
N ALA A 58 5.02 -8.83 -17.60
CA ALA A 58 5.22 -10.22 -18.01
C ALA A 58 6.28 -10.89 -17.12
N GLU A 59 6.22 -12.22 -16.94
CA GLU A 59 7.10 -12.97 -16.01
C GLU A 59 8.57 -13.09 -16.46
N ASP A 60 9.01 -12.38 -17.51
CA ASP A 60 10.31 -12.59 -18.17
C ASP A 60 11.24 -11.36 -18.18
N ASP A 61 11.14 -10.43 -17.24
CA ASP A 61 12.12 -9.34 -17.06
C ASP A 61 13.17 -9.66 -15.96
N GLU A 62 13.82 -10.81 -16.07
CA GLU A 62 15.12 -11.12 -15.42
C GLU A 62 16.23 -11.39 -16.44
#